data_AF-A0A9P3F5D7-F1
#
_entry.id   AF-A0A9P3F5D7-F1
#
_cell.length_a   1.000
_cell.length_b   1.000
_cell.length_c   1.000
_cell.angle_alpha   90.00
_cell.angle_beta   90.00
_cell.angle_gamma   90.00
#
_symmetry.space_group_name_H-M   'P 1'
#
loop_
_entity.id
_entity.type
_entity.pdbx_description
1 polymer ?
#
loop_
_entity_poly.entity_id
_entity_poly.type
_entity_poly.pdbx_seq_one_letter_code
_entity_poly.pdbx_strand_id
1 'polypeptide(L)'
;METVEIPLMSRDKSDGEIQDASRSQRKFSRRALQAWRFTVASGALAGTLVLLVNLITLAVMYGRFSVVDYTITFFTGSCQTTHIVTIVSHILINVLSTILLASSNFSMQCLGSPTRREVDSAHSKHRWLSIGTPTVRNLFFISKSKTLLWLVLGASSFPLHVFWNSTVFETKSTNDYLAVTVTEDFLQGSQWTIPSKSHNVNEAYADADAKAAHYHNIIQSLQQEAIASKSGNSSSGLEFLDVEECLRAYDQDKVSDRQHVLLVVDNDAVAPPNSSVLAIYYNVFFTTGAPLFLWICNSSTSDIDVMNGREWSCASDLLKDGVNNWIPGGAGTNGAVLGSQRDVPVRYCYSQRTPEQCKANIVPLFLIVVIICNAIKIASFLYTLQITKKDQPLCTTGDAIQSFLKHPDPYTQGRCLIAKYDYEKLGSEEWTTRALNVGDLWAGGRWRWGKAVNWWQWTVYMLCVCSVIIFAGFYLPPFNMPNFITVSQSAIATLGLG
;
A
#
# COMPACT_ATOMS: atom_id res chain seq x y z
N MET A 1 -68.93 25.09 -30.88
CA MET A 1 -67.83 24.69 -29.97
C MET A 1 -66.89 23.85 -30.81
N GLU A 2 -65.93 24.51 -31.44
CA GLU A 2 -65.03 23.93 -32.43
C GLU A 2 -64.01 23.02 -31.75
N THR A 3 -63.88 21.81 -32.27
CA THR A 3 -62.80 20.88 -31.96
C THR A 3 -61.52 21.41 -32.58
N VAL A 4 -60.64 21.95 -31.75
CA VAL A 4 -59.26 22.29 -32.15
C VAL A 4 -58.49 20.98 -32.28
N GLU A 5 -58.39 20.46 -33.50
CA GLU A 5 -57.42 19.42 -33.84
C GLU A 5 -56.02 20.02 -33.72
N ILE A 6 -55.20 19.43 -32.85
CA ILE A 6 -53.77 19.70 -32.81
C ILE A 6 -53.18 19.11 -34.10
N PRO A 7 -52.54 19.90 -34.97
CA PRO A 7 -51.98 19.38 -36.20
C PRO A 7 -50.78 18.50 -35.85
N LEU A 8 -50.96 17.18 -35.95
CA LEU A 8 -49.84 16.27 -36.15
C LEU A 8 -49.11 16.72 -37.41
N MET A 9 -47.79 16.88 -37.29
CA MET A 9 -46.87 17.31 -38.35
C MET A 9 -47.36 16.91 -39.74
N SER A 10 -47.51 17.90 -40.61
CA SER A 10 -47.81 17.75 -42.03
C SER A 10 -46.97 16.64 -42.65
N ARG A 11 -47.67 15.62 -43.15
CA ARG A 11 -47.14 14.47 -43.87
C ARG A 11 -46.78 14.87 -45.30
N ASP A 12 -45.83 15.79 -45.46
CA ASP A 12 -45.32 16.24 -46.76
C ASP A 12 -43.84 16.70 -46.71
N LYS A 13 -43.05 16.13 -45.79
CA LYS A 13 -41.57 16.21 -45.86
C LYS A 13 -40.97 14.83 -46.08
N SER A 14 -40.63 14.64 -47.35
CA SER A 14 -39.76 13.65 -48.00
C SER A 14 -39.55 12.31 -47.29
N ASP A 15 -39.99 11.25 -47.95
CA ASP A 15 -39.60 9.87 -47.63
C ASP A 15 -38.06 9.69 -47.54
N GLY A 16 -37.29 10.58 -48.19
CA GLY A 16 -35.83 10.69 -48.08
C GLY A 16 -35.33 11.16 -46.71
N GLU A 17 -35.89 12.21 -46.11
CA GLU A 17 -35.52 12.66 -44.75
C GLU A 17 -35.94 11.64 -43.68
N ILE A 18 -37.09 10.98 -43.85
CA ILE A 18 -37.54 9.91 -42.94
C ILE A 18 -36.63 8.67 -43.07
N GLN A 19 -36.23 8.31 -44.29
CA GLN A 19 -35.26 7.23 -44.51
C GLN A 19 -33.88 7.59 -43.95
N ASP A 20 -33.38 8.82 -44.13
CA ASP A 20 -32.07 9.23 -43.62
C ASP A 20 -32.07 9.41 -42.10
N ALA A 21 -33.15 9.93 -41.50
CA ALA A 21 -33.32 9.96 -40.06
C ALA A 21 -33.42 8.55 -39.47
N SER A 22 -34.22 7.66 -40.08
CA SER A 22 -34.31 6.26 -39.63
C SER A 22 -33.01 5.47 -39.83
N ARG A 23 -32.23 5.77 -40.88
CA ARG A 23 -30.92 5.17 -41.16
C ARG A 23 -29.83 5.71 -40.23
N SER A 24 -29.86 7.00 -39.92
CA SER A 24 -29.02 7.65 -38.91
C SER A 24 -29.31 7.10 -37.51
N GLN A 25 -30.58 6.97 -37.14
CA GLN A 25 -31.02 6.39 -35.87
C GLN A 25 -30.69 4.90 -35.77
N ARG A 26 -30.79 4.13 -36.86
CA ARG A 26 -30.29 2.74 -36.94
C ARG A 26 -28.77 2.67 -36.78
N LYS A 27 -28.01 3.59 -37.38
CA LYS A 27 -26.54 3.66 -37.24
C LYS A 27 -26.15 4.01 -35.80
N PHE A 28 -26.79 5.00 -35.19
CA PHE A 28 -26.56 5.43 -33.82
C PHE A 28 -26.90 4.31 -32.82
N SER A 29 -28.07 3.68 -32.97
CA SER A 29 -28.45 2.52 -32.15
C SER A 29 -27.48 1.35 -32.29
N ARG A 30 -27.05 1.00 -33.51
CA ARG A 30 -26.03 -0.05 -33.71
C ARG A 30 -24.71 0.30 -33.02
N ARG A 31 -24.29 1.56 -33.07
CA ARG A 31 -23.08 2.05 -32.38
C ARG A 31 -23.22 2.00 -30.85
N ALA A 32 -24.35 2.42 -30.29
CA ALA A 32 -24.62 2.37 -28.85
C ALA A 32 -24.70 0.93 -28.32
N LEU A 33 -25.39 0.04 -29.05
CA LEU A 33 -25.49 -1.39 -28.73
C LEU A 33 -24.15 -2.13 -28.85
N GLN A 34 -23.24 -1.62 -29.68
CA GLN A 34 -21.85 -2.10 -29.79
C GLN A 34 -20.93 -1.49 -28.72
N ALA A 35 -21.24 -0.29 -28.21
CA ALA A 35 -20.35 0.45 -27.32
C ALA A 35 -20.07 -0.28 -26.00
N TRP A 36 -21.10 -0.77 -25.31
CA TRP A 36 -20.87 -1.49 -24.04
C TRP A 36 -20.14 -2.82 -24.25
N ARG A 37 -20.42 -3.53 -25.36
CA ARG A 37 -19.70 -4.77 -25.73
C ARG A 37 -18.25 -4.50 -26.00
N PHE A 38 -17.96 -3.41 -26.71
CA PHE A 38 -16.60 -2.94 -26.95
C PHE A 38 -15.89 -2.64 -25.63
N THR A 39 -16.55 -1.97 -24.68
CA THR A 39 -15.94 -1.67 -23.37
C THR A 39 -15.63 -2.95 -22.57
N VAL A 40 -16.55 -3.92 -22.49
CA VAL A 40 -16.28 -5.19 -21.79
C VAL A 40 -15.18 -5.99 -22.51
N ALA A 41 -15.17 -6.01 -23.84
CA ALA A 41 -14.13 -6.68 -24.62
C ALA A 41 -12.74 -6.02 -24.45
N SER A 42 -12.68 -4.70 -24.44
CA SER A 42 -11.47 -3.94 -24.12
C SER A 42 -10.99 -4.23 -22.70
N GLY A 43 -11.90 -4.41 -21.74
CA GLY A 43 -11.56 -4.87 -20.39
C GLY A 43 -10.94 -6.27 -20.35
N ALA A 44 -11.47 -7.22 -21.13
CA ALA A 44 -10.90 -8.56 -21.27
C ALA A 44 -9.51 -8.53 -21.93
N LEU A 45 -9.31 -7.69 -22.95
CA LEU A 45 -8.01 -7.48 -23.56
C LEU A 45 -7.01 -6.88 -22.57
N ALA A 46 -7.38 -5.81 -21.87
CA ALA A 46 -6.54 -5.18 -20.87
C ALA A 46 -6.15 -6.17 -19.75
N GLY A 47 -7.11 -6.96 -19.26
CA GLY A 47 -6.82 -8.00 -18.26
C GLY A 47 -5.87 -9.07 -18.78
N THR A 48 -6.01 -9.47 -20.05
CA THR A 48 -5.09 -10.43 -20.69
C THR A 48 -3.67 -9.87 -20.76
N LEU A 49 -3.50 -8.60 -21.16
CA LEU A 49 -2.20 -7.92 -21.17
C LEU A 49 -1.58 -7.85 -19.77
N VAL A 50 -2.37 -7.46 -18.77
CA VAL A 50 -1.91 -7.44 -17.37
C VAL A 50 -1.52 -8.83 -16.88
N LEU A 51 -2.28 -9.86 -17.25
CA LEU A 51 -1.98 -11.24 -16.87
C LEU A 51 -0.64 -11.68 -17.47
N LEU A 52 -0.40 -11.36 -18.75
CA LEU A 52 0.87 -11.64 -19.41
C LEU A 52 2.03 -10.92 -18.73
N VAL A 53 1.88 -9.62 -18.42
CA VAL A 53 2.92 -8.87 -17.69
C VAL A 53 3.23 -9.53 -16.35
N ASN A 54 2.21 -9.88 -15.57
CA ASN A 54 2.42 -10.49 -14.25
C ASN A 54 3.04 -11.90 -14.35
N LEU A 55 2.63 -12.71 -15.33
CA LEU A 55 3.22 -14.04 -15.58
C LEU A 55 4.68 -13.93 -16.04
N ILE A 56 4.99 -13.00 -16.94
CA ILE A 56 6.36 -12.73 -17.40
C ILE A 56 7.22 -12.26 -16.24
N THR A 57 6.74 -11.29 -15.45
CA THR A 57 7.45 -10.82 -14.26
C THR A 57 7.72 -11.99 -13.31
N LEU A 58 6.71 -12.79 -12.95
CA LEU A 58 6.88 -13.93 -12.07
C LEU A 58 7.93 -14.93 -12.60
N ALA A 59 7.86 -15.27 -13.90
CA ALA A 59 8.80 -16.18 -14.53
C ALA A 59 10.23 -15.63 -14.55
N VAL A 60 10.40 -14.34 -14.86
CA VAL A 60 11.72 -13.67 -14.84
C VAL A 60 12.26 -13.61 -13.42
N MET A 61 11.42 -13.32 -12.42
CA MET A 61 11.84 -13.24 -11.02
C MET A 61 12.38 -14.58 -10.52
N TYR A 62 11.65 -15.68 -10.73
CA TYR A 62 12.11 -17.01 -10.35
C TYR A 62 13.27 -17.55 -11.21
N GLY A 63 13.34 -17.14 -12.48
CA GLY A 63 14.36 -17.62 -13.40
C GLY A 63 15.72 -16.93 -13.25
N ARG A 64 15.75 -15.69 -12.75
CA ARG A 64 16.98 -14.89 -12.66
C ARG A 64 17.51 -14.67 -11.25
N PHE A 65 16.66 -14.78 -10.24
CA PHE A 65 17.00 -14.39 -8.87
C PHE A 65 16.69 -15.52 -7.89
N SER A 66 17.44 -15.56 -6.78
CA SER A 66 17.21 -16.50 -5.69
C SER A 66 16.10 -16.01 -4.75
N VAL A 67 15.31 -16.94 -4.24
CA VAL A 67 14.32 -16.67 -3.19
C VAL A 67 15.02 -16.74 -1.83
N VAL A 68 14.86 -15.69 -1.03
CA VAL A 68 15.34 -15.61 0.36
C VAL A 68 14.18 -15.13 1.22
N ASP A 69 13.86 -15.87 2.30
CA ASP A 69 12.78 -15.54 3.25
C ASP A 69 11.44 -15.20 2.57
N TYR A 70 11.01 -16.04 1.63
CA TYR A 70 9.77 -15.86 0.83
C TYR A 70 9.75 -14.64 -0.10
N THR A 71 10.87 -13.95 -0.25
CA THR A 71 11.01 -12.74 -1.07
C THR A 71 12.09 -12.93 -2.13
N ILE A 72 12.02 -12.13 -3.20
CA ILE A 72 13.03 -12.10 -4.25
C ILE A 72 13.59 -10.69 -4.33
N THR A 73 14.89 -10.51 -4.08
CA THR A 73 15.57 -9.24 -4.31
C THR A 73 15.90 -9.12 -5.80
N PHE A 74 15.27 -8.19 -6.50
CA PHE A 74 15.47 -8.00 -7.94
C PHE A 74 16.35 -6.78 -8.26
N PHE A 75 16.60 -5.91 -7.28
CA PHE A 75 17.52 -4.78 -7.40
C PHE A 75 18.26 -4.53 -6.08
N THR A 76 19.54 -4.18 -6.16
CA THR A 76 20.37 -3.77 -5.03
C THR A 76 21.26 -2.63 -5.47
N GLY A 77 21.34 -1.56 -4.69
CA GLY A 77 22.17 -0.40 -4.99
C GLY A 77 21.93 0.73 -4.02
N SER A 78 22.18 1.98 -4.45
CA SER A 78 21.92 3.16 -3.62
C SER A 78 20.44 3.27 -3.26
N CYS A 79 20.17 3.83 -2.08
CA CYS A 79 18.80 4.06 -1.63
C CYS A 79 18.03 5.02 -2.54
N GLN A 80 18.69 6.03 -3.12
CA GLN A 80 18.05 6.91 -4.08
C GLN A 80 17.57 6.17 -5.34
N THR A 81 18.40 5.31 -5.93
CA THR A 81 18.01 4.56 -7.14
C THR A 81 16.98 3.50 -6.82
N THR A 82 17.12 2.80 -5.69
CA THR A 82 16.17 1.78 -5.22
C THR A 82 14.78 2.38 -4.99
N HIS A 83 14.73 3.55 -4.37
CA HIS A 83 13.49 4.30 -4.15
C HIS A 83 12.80 4.69 -5.47
N ILE A 84 13.57 5.14 -6.48
CA ILE A 84 13.02 5.44 -7.82
C ILE A 84 12.45 4.19 -8.48
N VAL A 85 13.19 3.06 -8.44
CA VAL A 85 12.73 1.77 -9.00
C VAL A 85 11.42 1.33 -8.35
N THR A 86 11.32 1.49 -7.03
CA THR A 86 10.12 1.15 -6.25
C THR A 86 8.94 2.06 -6.62
N ILE A 87 9.14 3.38 -6.69
CA ILE A 87 8.11 4.34 -7.11
C ILE A 87 7.59 4.01 -8.51
N VAL A 88 8.47 3.81 -9.48
CA VAL A 88 8.08 3.48 -10.87
C VAL A 88 7.24 2.20 -10.90
N SER A 89 7.64 1.20 -10.11
CA SER A 89 6.89 -0.06 -9.98
C SER A 89 5.47 0.18 -9.43
N HIS A 90 5.33 0.97 -8.36
CA HIS A 90 4.01 1.30 -7.80
C HIS A 90 3.14 2.12 -8.75
N ILE A 91 3.71 3.07 -9.50
CA ILE A 91 2.96 3.84 -10.51
C ILE A 91 2.38 2.88 -11.55
N LEU A 92 3.18 1.95 -12.08
CA LEU A 92 2.72 0.95 -13.04
C LEU A 92 1.61 0.07 -12.45
N ILE A 93 1.81 -0.44 -11.24
CA ILE A 93 0.82 -1.26 -10.52
C ILE A 93 -0.50 -0.51 -10.37
N ASN A 94 -0.47 0.75 -9.91
CA ASN A 94 -1.67 1.54 -9.69
C ASN A 94 -2.41 1.87 -10.98
N VAL A 95 -1.69 2.19 -12.06
CA VAL A 95 -2.31 2.42 -13.39
C VAL A 95 -3.01 1.15 -13.88
N LEU A 96 -2.32 0.01 -13.88
CA LEU A 96 -2.87 -1.26 -14.36
C LEU A 96 -4.05 -1.73 -13.49
N SER A 97 -3.93 -1.60 -12.17
CA SER A 97 -4.99 -1.92 -11.21
C SER A 97 -6.23 -1.06 -11.45
N THR A 98 -6.05 0.24 -11.66
CA THR A 98 -7.15 1.18 -11.92
C THR A 98 -7.90 0.84 -13.23
N ILE A 99 -7.19 0.49 -14.30
CA ILE A 99 -7.79 0.05 -15.56
C ILE A 99 -8.64 -1.21 -15.37
N LEU A 100 -8.12 -2.19 -14.60
CA LEU A 100 -8.84 -3.42 -14.28
C LEU A 100 -10.06 -3.17 -13.39
N LEU A 101 -9.95 -2.27 -12.42
CA LEU A 101 -11.04 -1.89 -11.53
C LEU A 101 -12.15 -1.17 -12.31
N ALA A 102 -11.79 -0.23 -13.18
CA ALA A 102 -12.74 0.47 -14.05
C ALA A 102 -13.49 -0.51 -14.97
N SER A 103 -12.77 -1.45 -15.58
CA SER A 103 -13.35 -2.50 -16.43
C SER A 103 -14.27 -3.46 -15.65
N SER A 104 -13.86 -3.81 -14.42
CA SER A 104 -14.66 -4.62 -13.49
C SER A 104 -15.94 -3.91 -13.10
N ASN A 105 -15.86 -2.63 -12.74
CA ASN A 105 -17.01 -1.81 -12.38
C ASN A 105 -17.99 -1.66 -13.55
N PHE A 106 -17.50 -1.39 -14.76
CA PHE A 106 -18.34 -1.30 -15.94
C PHE A 106 -19.05 -2.63 -16.25
N SER A 107 -18.34 -3.75 -16.15
CA SER A 107 -18.92 -5.09 -16.36
C SER A 107 -19.97 -5.40 -15.30
N MET A 108 -19.71 -5.04 -14.04
CA MET A 108 -20.69 -5.12 -12.95
C MET A 108 -21.94 -4.28 -13.22
N GLN A 109 -21.82 -3.09 -13.81
CA GLN A 109 -22.99 -2.30 -14.24
C GLN A 109 -23.80 -3.00 -15.32
N CYS A 110 -23.14 -3.61 -16.31
CA CYS A 110 -23.82 -4.38 -17.35
C CYS A 110 -24.54 -5.61 -16.77
N LEU A 111 -23.91 -6.30 -15.83
CA LEU A 111 -24.48 -7.46 -15.14
C LEU A 111 -25.65 -7.07 -14.23
N GLY A 112 -25.58 -5.94 -13.52
CA GLY A 112 -26.67 -5.43 -12.68
C GLY A 112 -27.85 -4.84 -13.44
N SER A 113 -27.66 -4.56 -14.74
CA SER A 113 -28.71 -4.01 -15.60
C SER A 113 -29.69 -5.09 -16.04
N PRO A 114 -31.00 -4.89 -15.88
CA PRO A 114 -31.99 -5.92 -16.20
C PRO A 114 -32.17 -6.08 -17.71
N THR A 115 -32.51 -7.29 -18.16
CA THR A 115 -32.90 -7.53 -19.56
C THR A 115 -34.38 -7.24 -19.76
N ARG A 116 -34.82 -7.13 -21.02
CA ARG A 116 -36.25 -6.87 -21.30
C ARG A 116 -37.17 -7.93 -20.68
N ARG A 117 -36.77 -9.21 -20.75
CA ARG A 117 -37.49 -10.33 -20.16
C ARG A 117 -37.56 -10.25 -18.63
N GLU A 118 -36.46 -9.83 -18.00
CA GLU A 118 -36.41 -9.63 -16.54
C GLU A 118 -37.34 -8.48 -16.11
N VAL A 119 -37.41 -7.40 -16.90
CA VAL A 119 -38.35 -6.28 -16.68
C VAL A 119 -39.80 -6.73 -16.84
N ASP A 120 -40.15 -7.39 -17.95
CA ASP A 120 -41.53 -7.86 -18.19
C ASP A 120 -42.00 -8.82 -17.07
N SER A 121 -41.10 -9.71 -16.60
CA SER A 121 -41.36 -10.62 -15.47
C SER A 121 -41.58 -9.86 -14.16
N ALA A 122 -40.79 -8.82 -13.88
CA ALA A 122 -40.97 -7.99 -12.68
C ALA A 122 -42.29 -7.20 -12.74
N HIS A 123 -42.59 -6.61 -13.89
CA HIS A 123 -43.78 -5.79 -14.10
C HIS A 123 -45.07 -6.62 -14.02
N SER A 124 -45.05 -7.88 -14.48
CA SER A 124 -46.16 -8.83 -14.28
C SER A 124 -46.49 -9.11 -12.81
N LYS A 125 -45.55 -8.83 -11.90
CA LYS A 125 -45.68 -8.99 -10.45
C LYS A 125 -45.80 -7.65 -9.72
N HIS A 126 -46.09 -6.57 -10.46
CA HIS A 126 -46.24 -5.22 -9.92
C HIS A 126 -44.96 -4.73 -9.19
N ARG A 127 -43.79 -5.01 -9.77
CA ARG A 127 -42.48 -4.61 -9.24
C ARG A 127 -41.71 -3.83 -10.30
N TRP A 128 -41.12 -2.71 -9.90
CA TRP A 128 -40.25 -1.91 -10.76
C TRP A 128 -38.80 -2.41 -10.69
N LEU A 129 -38.02 -2.13 -11.72
CA LEU A 129 -36.55 -2.32 -11.75
C LEU A 129 -35.86 -1.02 -12.18
N SER A 130 -34.66 -0.80 -11.67
CA SER A 130 -33.86 0.36 -12.06
C SER A 130 -33.12 0.09 -13.36
N ILE A 131 -33.14 1.03 -14.29
CA ILE A 131 -32.43 0.95 -15.58
C ILE A 131 -31.45 2.12 -15.66
N GLY A 132 -30.25 1.91 -16.21
CA GLY A 132 -29.27 2.99 -16.38
C GLY A 132 -28.62 3.50 -15.09
N THR A 133 -28.78 2.78 -13.97
CA THR A 133 -28.21 3.18 -12.67
C THR A 133 -27.55 1.97 -11.99
N PRO A 134 -26.40 2.17 -11.31
CA PRO A 134 -25.74 1.09 -10.57
C PRO A 134 -26.55 0.77 -9.31
N THR A 135 -27.33 -0.32 -9.33
CA THR A 135 -28.14 -0.73 -8.16
C THR A 135 -27.90 -2.18 -7.78
N VAL A 136 -27.58 -2.40 -6.51
CA VAL A 136 -27.49 -3.74 -5.93
C VAL A 136 -28.88 -4.37 -5.74
N ARG A 137 -29.94 -3.55 -5.69
CA ARG A 137 -31.33 -4.02 -5.55
C ARG A 137 -31.73 -4.92 -6.71
N ASN A 138 -31.32 -4.56 -7.93
CA ASN A 138 -31.61 -5.37 -9.12
C ASN A 138 -31.02 -6.79 -9.02
N LEU A 139 -29.93 -6.99 -8.28
CA LEU A 139 -29.30 -8.32 -8.11
C LEU A 139 -30.24 -9.34 -7.47
N PHE A 140 -31.23 -8.89 -6.69
CA PHE A 140 -32.23 -9.79 -6.10
C PHE A 140 -33.32 -10.23 -7.09
N PHE A 141 -33.46 -9.55 -8.23
CA PHE A 141 -34.51 -9.76 -9.21
C PHE A 141 -34.02 -10.32 -10.56
N ILE A 142 -32.75 -10.11 -10.90
CA ILE A 142 -32.14 -10.64 -12.13
C ILE A 142 -31.70 -12.11 -11.96
N SER A 143 -31.26 -12.73 -13.06
CA SER A 143 -30.75 -14.10 -13.05
C SER A 143 -29.57 -14.34 -12.08
N LYS A 144 -29.54 -15.53 -11.47
CA LYS A 144 -28.52 -15.92 -10.49
C LYS A 144 -27.10 -15.94 -11.08
N SER A 145 -26.95 -16.31 -12.35
CA SER A 145 -25.65 -16.27 -13.03
C SER A 145 -25.06 -14.87 -13.12
N LYS A 146 -25.89 -13.84 -13.42
CA LYS A 146 -25.44 -12.44 -13.45
C LYS A 146 -25.03 -11.97 -12.05
N THR A 147 -25.80 -12.36 -11.04
CA THR A 147 -25.51 -12.05 -9.63
C THR A 147 -24.22 -12.69 -9.16
N LEU A 148 -24.00 -13.97 -9.47
CA LEU A 148 -22.76 -14.68 -9.12
C LEU A 148 -21.54 -14.01 -9.75
N LEU A 149 -21.59 -13.67 -11.04
CA LEU A 149 -20.49 -12.96 -11.71
C LEU A 149 -20.23 -11.59 -11.12
N TRP A 150 -21.29 -10.86 -10.77
CA TRP A 150 -21.18 -9.57 -10.13
C TRP A 150 -20.44 -9.70 -8.78
N LEU A 151 -20.80 -10.70 -7.97
CA LEU A 151 -20.15 -10.98 -6.69
C LEU A 151 -18.68 -11.40 -6.88
N VAL A 152 -18.39 -12.27 -7.85
CA VAL A 152 -17.03 -12.73 -8.17
C VAL A 152 -16.15 -11.57 -8.65
N LEU A 153 -16.68 -10.68 -9.51
CA LEU A 153 -15.96 -9.48 -9.95
C LEU A 153 -15.70 -8.52 -8.79
N GLY A 154 -16.65 -8.34 -7.88
CA GLY A 154 -16.48 -7.54 -6.66
C GLY A 154 -15.41 -8.12 -5.76
N ALA A 155 -15.53 -9.40 -5.39
CA ALA A 155 -14.62 -10.09 -4.48
C ALA A 155 -13.17 -10.13 -5.02
N SER A 156 -12.99 -10.40 -6.32
CA SER A 156 -11.67 -10.41 -6.97
C SER A 156 -11.04 -9.02 -7.15
N SER A 157 -11.79 -7.92 -6.95
CA SER A 157 -11.25 -6.55 -7.06
C SER A 157 -10.50 -6.11 -5.81
N PHE A 158 -10.90 -6.59 -4.62
CA PHE A 158 -10.28 -6.19 -3.36
C PHE A 158 -8.80 -6.63 -3.24
N PRO A 159 -8.44 -7.89 -3.56
CA PRO A 159 -7.06 -8.35 -3.55
C PRO A 159 -6.10 -7.56 -4.46
N LEU A 160 -6.59 -7.05 -5.60
CA LEU A 160 -5.72 -6.39 -6.59
C LEU A 160 -5.08 -5.12 -6.04
N HIS A 161 -5.81 -4.23 -5.38
CA HIS A 161 -5.19 -3.02 -4.87
C HIS A 161 -4.34 -3.28 -3.64
N VAL A 162 -4.78 -4.17 -2.74
CA VAL A 162 -4.09 -4.42 -1.46
C VAL A 162 -2.82 -5.23 -1.68
N PHE A 163 -2.93 -6.43 -2.27
CA PHE A 163 -1.78 -7.32 -2.41
C PHE A 163 -0.84 -6.89 -3.51
N TRP A 164 -1.33 -6.30 -4.60
CA TRP A 164 -0.44 -5.87 -5.69
C TRP A 164 0.43 -4.69 -5.27
N ASN A 165 -0.12 -3.71 -4.54
CA ASN A 165 0.71 -2.66 -3.95
C ASN A 165 1.70 -3.20 -2.93
N SER A 166 1.33 -4.22 -2.17
CA SER A 166 2.25 -4.87 -1.22
C SER A 166 3.25 -5.84 -1.88
N THR A 167 3.13 -6.08 -3.19
CA THR A 167 3.96 -7.06 -3.90
C THR A 167 5.40 -6.57 -4.05
N VAL A 168 5.60 -5.27 -4.24
CA VAL A 168 6.94 -4.65 -4.36
C VAL A 168 7.17 -3.78 -3.15
N PHE A 169 8.34 -3.90 -2.53
CA PHE A 169 8.72 -3.10 -1.38
C PHE A 169 10.23 -2.89 -1.31
N GLU A 170 10.62 -1.81 -0.65
CA GLU A 170 12.03 -1.47 -0.41
C GLU A 170 12.47 -1.91 0.98
N THR A 171 13.72 -2.37 1.09
CA THR A 171 14.37 -2.62 2.37
C THR A 171 15.72 -1.91 2.42
N LYS A 172 16.01 -1.29 3.56
CA LYS A 172 17.29 -0.65 3.85
C LYS A 172 18.22 -1.63 4.57
N SER A 173 19.50 -1.70 4.16
CA SER A 173 20.51 -2.46 4.89
C SER A 173 20.81 -1.81 6.24
N THR A 174 21.24 -2.62 7.20
CA THR A 174 21.79 -2.17 8.47
C THR A 174 23.09 -2.92 8.70
N ASN A 175 24.08 -2.26 9.29
CA ASN A 175 25.41 -2.80 9.49
C ASN A 175 25.58 -3.22 10.94
N ASP A 176 26.14 -4.40 11.15
CA ASP A 176 26.73 -4.75 12.44
C ASP A 176 28.02 -3.97 12.61
N TYR A 177 28.28 -3.49 13.82
CA TYR A 177 29.41 -2.60 14.07
C TYR A 177 30.06 -2.78 15.43
N LEU A 178 31.24 -2.18 15.54
CA LEU A 178 32.02 -2.10 16.77
C LEU A 178 32.06 -0.63 17.19
N ALA A 179 31.71 -0.35 18.43
CA ALA A 179 32.11 0.87 19.09
C ALA A 179 33.31 0.55 19.99
N VAL A 180 34.42 1.26 19.80
CA VAL A 180 35.68 0.94 20.47
C VAL A 180 36.17 2.15 21.21
N THR A 181 36.31 2.04 22.52
CA THR A 181 36.87 3.10 23.35
C THR A 181 38.39 3.02 23.30
N VAL A 182 39.00 4.10 22.83
CA VAL A 182 40.45 4.23 22.65
C VAL A 182 40.98 5.51 23.29
N THR A 183 42.24 5.49 23.68
CA THR A 183 42.96 6.68 24.16
C THR A 183 43.60 7.43 22.99
N GLU A 184 43.99 8.69 23.18
CA GLU A 184 44.51 9.53 22.08
C GLU A 184 45.80 8.99 21.44
N ASP A 185 46.62 8.28 22.21
CA ASP A 185 47.85 7.62 21.75
C ASP A 185 47.57 6.43 20.79
N PHE A 186 46.36 5.82 20.83
CA PHE A 186 45.94 4.82 19.85
C PHE A 186 46.04 5.39 18.42
N LEU A 187 45.63 6.65 18.26
CA LEU A 187 45.67 7.38 17.00
C LEU A 187 47.10 7.72 16.55
N GLN A 188 48.11 7.43 17.38
CA GLN A 188 49.53 7.60 17.10
C GLN A 188 50.25 6.27 16.87
N GLY A 189 49.51 5.14 16.89
CA GLY A 189 50.07 3.81 16.69
C GLY A 189 50.58 3.13 17.96
N SER A 190 50.08 3.53 19.14
CA SER A 190 50.42 2.83 20.38
C SER A 190 49.92 1.38 20.38
N GLN A 191 50.60 0.54 21.16
CA GLN A 191 50.26 -0.89 21.28
C GLN A 191 48.97 -1.07 22.07
N TRP A 192 48.18 -2.07 21.70
CA TRP A 192 46.93 -2.40 22.36
C TRP A 192 46.70 -3.91 22.35
N THR A 193 45.86 -4.36 23.28
CA THR A 193 45.40 -5.75 23.37
C THR A 193 43.89 -5.77 23.47
N ILE A 194 43.26 -6.86 23.03
CA ILE A 194 41.80 -7.01 23.21
C ILE A 194 41.51 -7.14 24.72
N PRO A 195 40.66 -6.27 25.29
CA PRO A 195 40.28 -6.37 26.68
C PRO A 195 39.61 -7.71 26.99
N SER A 196 39.83 -8.24 28.20
CA SER A 196 39.11 -9.41 28.67
C SER A 196 37.60 -9.13 28.82
N LYS A 197 36.79 -10.18 28.80
CA LYS A 197 35.33 -10.08 28.96
C LYS A 197 34.97 -9.33 30.25
N SER A 198 34.03 -8.40 30.16
CA SER A 198 33.47 -7.73 31.35
C SER A 198 32.67 -8.75 32.17
N HIS A 199 32.92 -8.83 33.48
CA HIS A 199 32.25 -9.76 34.39
C HIS A 199 30.74 -9.49 34.57
N ASN A 200 30.22 -8.36 34.07
CA ASN A 200 28.87 -7.87 34.39
C ASN A 200 27.86 -7.96 33.24
N VAL A 201 28.21 -8.57 32.10
CA VAL A 201 27.29 -8.73 30.96
C VAL A 201 26.89 -10.19 30.82
N ASN A 202 25.58 -10.45 30.80
CA ASN A 202 24.96 -11.77 30.73
C ASN A 202 25.72 -12.71 29.78
N GLU A 203 26.09 -13.89 30.30
CA GLU A 203 26.90 -14.91 29.64
C GLU A 203 26.17 -15.64 28.50
N ALA A 204 25.61 -14.90 27.53
CA ALA A 204 24.85 -15.51 26.44
C ALA A 204 25.67 -15.91 25.20
N TYR A 205 26.98 -15.64 25.16
CA TYR A 205 27.82 -16.11 24.05
C TYR A 205 29.13 -16.78 24.51
N ALA A 206 29.23 -18.07 24.23
CA ALA A 206 30.37 -18.95 24.45
C ALA A 206 31.51 -18.78 23.41
N ASP A 207 31.52 -17.68 22.65
CA ASP A 207 32.36 -17.52 21.43
C ASP A 207 33.14 -16.19 21.39
N ALA A 208 33.24 -15.48 22.52
CA ALA A 208 34.02 -14.25 22.62
C ALA A 208 35.50 -14.46 22.26
N ASP A 209 36.06 -15.62 22.60
CA ASP A 209 37.44 -15.99 22.28
C ASP A 209 37.64 -16.27 20.78
N ALA A 210 36.66 -16.85 20.08
CA ALA A 210 36.76 -17.06 18.63
C ALA A 210 36.58 -15.76 17.83
N LYS A 211 35.77 -14.82 18.34
CA LYS A 211 35.58 -13.50 17.73
C LYS A 211 36.72 -12.52 18.01
N ALA A 212 37.57 -12.78 19.00
CA ALA A 212 38.71 -11.92 19.33
C ALA A 212 39.63 -11.70 18.10
N ALA A 213 39.94 -12.75 17.33
CA ALA A 213 40.75 -12.60 16.12
C ALA A 213 40.09 -11.70 15.06
N HIS A 214 38.76 -11.76 14.94
CA HIS A 214 38.01 -10.91 14.02
C HIS A 214 38.02 -9.44 14.47
N TYR A 215 37.79 -9.18 15.76
CA TYR A 215 37.87 -7.83 16.33
C TYR A 215 39.27 -7.24 16.19
N HIS A 216 40.31 -8.06 16.37
CA HIS A 216 41.70 -7.60 16.22
C HIS A 216 41.94 -7.02 14.81
N ASN A 217 41.54 -7.75 13.77
CA ASN A 217 41.73 -7.29 12.39
C ASN A 217 40.98 -5.98 12.10
N ILE A 218 39.75 -5.83 12.59
CA ILE A 218 38.97 -4.61 12.40
C ILE A 218 39.60 -3.42 13.15
N ILE A 219 39.97 -3.61 14.42
CA ILE A 219 40.58 -2.53 15.22
C ILE A 219 41.93 -2.11 14.62
N GLN A 220 42.71 -3.07 14.12
CA GLN A 220 43.97 -2.79 13.46
C GLN A 220 43.78 -1.97 12.17
N SER A 221 42.77 -2.28 11.34
CA SER A 221 42.49 -1.47 10.15
C SER A 221 42.01 -0.06 10.52
N LEU A 222 41.14 0.06 11.54
CA LEU A 222 40.68 1.36 12.04
C LEU A 222 41.83 2.22 12.58
N GLN A 223 42.82 1.62 13.27
CA GLN A 223 44.01 2.32 13.74
C GLN A 223 44.82 2.88 12.56
N GLN A 224 45.04 2.08 11.53
CA GLN A 224 45.79 2.49 10.33
C GLN A 224 45.07 3.61 9.58
N GLU A 225 43.75 3.52 9.42
CA GLU A 225 42.93 4.58 8.81
C GLU A 225 42.98 5.88 9.62
N ALA A 226 42.89 5.79 10.95
CA ALA A 226 42.93 6.97 11.82
C ALA A 226 44.29 7.70 11.76
N ILE A 227 45.39 6.94 11.75
CA ILE A 227 46.75 7.50 11.58
C ILE A 227 46.88 8.19 10.21
N ALA A 228 46.41 7.54 9.14
CA ALA A 228 46.45 8.08 7.79
C ALA A 228 45.59 9.36 7.65
N SER A 229 44.45 9.43 8.34
CA SER A 229 43.56 10.59 8.36
C SER A 229 44.23 11.82 8.96
N LYS A 230 45.04 11.67 10.01
CA LYS A 230 45.80 12.78 10.62
C LYS A 230 46.95 13.27 9.73
N SER A 231 47.49 12.41 8.85
CA SER A 231 48.53 12.80 7.89
C SER A 231 48.03 13.55 6.64
N GLY A 232 46.74 13.88 6.56
CA GLY A 232 46.16 14.65 5.45
C GLY A 232 45.82 13.84 4.20
N ASN A 233 45.80 12.51 4.28
CA ASN A 233 45.35 11.65 3.17
C ASN A 233 43.81 11.60 3.12
N SER A 234 43.23 12.12 2.03
CA SER A 234 41.78 12.19 1.79
C SER A 234 41.09 10.85 1.52
N SER A 235 41.77 9.73 1.74
CA SER A 235 41.26 8.36 1.53
C SER A 235 40.75 7.69 2.81
N SER A 236 40.75 8.39 3.95
CA SER A 236 40.21 7.88 5.21
C SER A 236 38.68 7.78 5.12
N GLY A 237 38.13 6.59 5.37
CA GLY A 237 36.68 6.38 5.55
C GLY A 237 36.18 6.87 6.91
N LEU A 238 37.06 7.35 7.78
CA LEU A 238 36.74 7.87 9.11
C LEU A 238 36.46 9.37 9.06
N GLU A 239 35.26 9.73 9.51
CA GLU A 239 34.80 11.10 9.71
C GLU A 239 34.97 11.48 11.18
N PHE A 240 35.61 12.63 11.43
CA PHE A 240 35.64 13.22 12.77
C PHE A 240 34.26 13.78 13.10
N LEU A 241 33.73 13.43 14.27
CA LEU A 241 32.49 13.94 14.81
C LEU A 241 32.72 14.46 16.23
N ASP A 242 32.09 15.58 16.57
CA ASP A 242 31.98 15.97 17.97
C ASP A 242 31.07 15.00 18.74
N VAL A 243 30.98 15.17 20.06
CA VAL A 243 30.23 14.24 20.91
C VAL A 243 28.75 14.20 20.55
N GLU A 244 28.13 15.35 20.26
CA GLU A 244 26.70 15.44 19.96
C GLU A 244 26.39 14.81 18.60
N GLU A 245 27.19 15.12 17.58
CA GLU A 245 27.09 14.54 16.25
C GLU A 245 27.31 13.02 16.29
N CYS A 246 28.27 12.55 17.09
CA CYS A 246 28.52 11.13 17.28
C CYS A 246 27.34 10.40 17.89
N LEU A 247 26.76 10.96 18.97
CA LEU A 247 25.58 10.41 19.62
C LEU A 247 24.42 10.31 18.62
N ARG A 248 24.09 11.38 17.92
CA ARG A 248 22.98 11.40 16.94
C ARG A 248 23.20 10.42 15.79
N ALA A 249 24.45 10.22 15.37
CA ALA A 249 24.81 9.31 14.28
C ALA A 249 24.56 7.84 14.62
N TYR A 250 24.72 7.45 15.89
CA TYR A 250 24.59 6.06 16.34
C TYR A 250 23.35 5.79 17.19
N ASP A 251 22.63 6.83 17.66
CA ASP A 251 21.30 6.75 18.27
C ASP A 251 20.22 6.48 17.20
N GLN A 252 20.36 5.33 16.53
CA GLN A 252 19.48 4.89 15.45
C GLN A 252 19.14 3.40 15.65
N ASP A 253 17.88 3.03 15.42
CA ASP A 253 17.44 1.63 15.43
C ASP A 253 18.18 0.80 14.36
N LYS A 254 18.60 1.45 13.28
CA LYS A 254 19.31 0.86 12.14
C LYS A 254 20.41 1.82 11.68
N VAL A 255 21.62 1.31 11.57
CA VAL A 255 22.79 2.07 11.12
C VAL A 255 23.15 1.61 9.72
N SER A 256 22.96 2.46 8.71
CA SER A 256 23.05 2.07 7.29
C SER A 256 24.12 2.79 6.51
N ASP A 257 24.40 4.04 6.86
CA ASP A 257 25.41 4.92 6.23
C ASP A 257 26.75 4.91 6.99
N ARG A 258 26.81 4.16 8.08
CA ARG A 258 27.96 4.04 8.98
C ARG A 258 28.18 2.60 9.41
N GLN A 259 29.38 2.33 9.91
CA GLN A 259 29.73 1.04 10.49
C GLN A 259 30.49 1.27 11.80
N HIS A 260 31.80 1.04 11.87
CA HIS A 260 32.55 1.08 13.12
C HIS A 260 32.78 2.51 13.64
N VAL A 261 32.93 2.67 14.96
CA VAL A 261 33.21 3.96 15.61
C VAL A 261 34.32 3.83 16.65
N LEU A 262 35.26 4.77 16.62
CA LEU A 262 36.29 4.94 17.65
C LEU A 262 35.87 6.07 18.58
N LEU A 263 35.68 5.78 19.87
CA LEU A 263 35.37 6.74 20.92
C LEU A 263 36.69 7.14 21.58
N VAL A 264 37.06 8.41 21.48
CA VAL A 264 38.36 8.87 21.97
C VAL A 264 38.21 9.46 23.36
N VAL A 265 39.03 8.99 24.30
CA VAL A 265 39.10 9.46 25.68
C VAL A 265 40.50 9.96 26.02
N ASP A 266 40.63 10.68 27.14
CA ASP A 266 41.90 11.21 27.60
C ASP A 266 42.88 10.09 27.99
N ASN A 267 44.18 10.31 27.78
CA ASN A 267 45.24 9.34 28.07
C ASN A 267 45.42 9.03 29.57
N ASP A 268 44.90 9.88 30.44
CA ASP A 268 44.95 9.69 31.90
C ASP A 268 44.09 8.50 32.36
N ALA A 269 43.28 7.93 31.46
CA ALA A 269 42.49 6.71 31.64
C ALA A 269 43.32 5.41 31.69
N VAL A 270 44.61 5.45 31.34
CA VAL A 270 45.47 4.26 31.20
C VAL A 270 45.99 3.78 32.56
N ALA A 271 45.20 2.94 33.24
CA ALA A 271 45.68 2.01 34.26
C ALA A 271 46.10 0.66 33.63
N PRO A 272 47.07 -0.07 34.23
CA PRO A 272 47.61 -1.32 33.68
C PRO A 272 46.53 -2.35 33.31
N PRO A 273 46.71 -3.12 32.21
CA PRO A 273 47.85 -3.08 31.28
C PRO A 273 47.79 -1.83 30.39
N ASN A 274 48.95 -1.27 30.04
CA ASN A 274 49.13 -0.08 29.19
C ASN A 274 48.63 -0.34 27.74
N SER A 275 47.33 -0.52 27.57
CA SER A 275 46.65 -0.77 26.31
C SER A 275 45.85 0.47 25.95
N SER A 276 45.99 0.93 24.71
CA SER A 276 45.25 2.08 24.23
C SER A 276 43.82 1.78 23.76
N VAL A 277 43.41 0.50 23.82
CA VAL A 277 42.01 0.06 23.70
C VAL A 277 41.49 -0.30 25.09
N LEU A 278 40.43 0.36 25.54
CA LEU A 278 39.84 0.21 26.87
C LEU A 278 38.59 -0.68 26.89
N ALA A 279 37.70 -0.46 25.91
CA ALA A 279 36.44 -1.18 25.81
C ALA A 279 36.05 -1.45 24.35
N ILE A 280 35.35 -2.56 24.12
CA ILE A 280 34.78 -2.91 22.81
C ILE A 280 33.33 -3.28 23.01
N TYR A 281 32.44 -2.56 22.34
CA TYR A 281 31.01 -2.83 22.25
C TYR A 281 30.71 -3.39 20.87
N TYR A 282 30.31 -4.66 20.81
CA TYR A 282 29.88 -5.29 19.57
C TYR A 282 28.37 -5.25 19.46
N ASN A 283 27.88 -4.63 18.39
CA ASN A 283 26.47 -4.36 18.17
C ASN A 283 25.98 -5.16 16.95
N VAL A 284 25.02 -6.04 17.20
CA VAL A 284 24.43 -6.93 16.18
C VAL A 284 22.96 -6.63 16.04
N PHE A 285 22.52 -6.39 14.80
CA PHE A 285 21.11 -6.13 14.54
C PHE A 285 20.30 -7.42 14.63
N PHE A 286 19.18 -7.39 15.35
CA PHE A 286 18.26 -8.52 15.43
C PHE A 286 16.82 -8.04 15.48
N THR A 287 15.92 -8.73 14.76
CA THR A 287 14.54 -8.29 14.56
C THR A 287 13.68 -8.33 15.83
N THR A 288 14.02 -9.17 16.79
CA THR A 288 13.34 -9.27 18.10
C THR A 288 14.27 -8.93 19.27
N GLY A 289 15.39 -8.27 18.98
CA GLY A 289 16.42 -7.93 19.96
C GLY A 289 16.29 -6.50 20.46
N ALA A 290 17.12 -6.18 21.45
CA ALA A 290 17.29 -4.82 21.92
C ALA A 290 17.94 -3.93 20.82
N PRO A 291 17.71 -2.61 20.82
CA PRO A 291 18.16 -1.75 19.72
C PRO A 291 19.69 -1.65 19.65
N LEU A 292 20.20 -1.33 18.45
CA LEU A 292 21.64 -1.24 18.18
C LEU A 292 22.37 -0.17 19.01
N PHE A 293 21.66 0.85 19.47
CA PHE A 293 22.24 2.01 20.14
C PHE A 293 22.42 1.83 21.66
N LEU A 294 22.01 0.70 22.24
CA LEU A 294 22.02 0.53 23.70
C LEU A 294 23.39 0.70 24.37
N TRP A 295 24.46 0.39 23.66
CA TRP A 295 25.83 0.61 24.16
C TRP A 295 26.10 2.07 24.54
N ILE A 296 25.37 3.03 23.97
CA ILE A 296 25.47 4.47 24.27
C ILE A 296 25.09 4.74 25.73
N CYS A 297 24.18 3.96 26.31
CA CYS A 297 23.74 4.12 27.68
C CYS A 297 24.82 3.63 28.67
N ASN A 298 24.83 4.15 29.90
CA ASN A 298 25.72 3.63 30.93
C ASN A 298 25.27 2.22 31.39
N SER A 299 26.24 1.35 31.68
CA SER A 299 26.10 -0.02 32.20
C SER A 299 25.29 -0.18 33.49
N SER A 300 24.92 0.92 34.16
CA SER A 300 24.19 0.94 35.42
C SER A 300 22.68 0.70 35.28
N THR A 301 22.16 0.53 34.06
CA THR A 301 20.77 0.13 33.83
C THR A 301 20.58 -1.33 34.23
N SER A 302 19.87 -1.56 35.34
CA SER A 302 19.48 -2.90 35.76
C SER A 302 18.56 -3.56 34.72
N ASP A 303 18.45 -4.91 34.67
CA ASP A 303 17.46 -5.59 33.82
C ASP A 303 16.04 -5.01 34.01
N ILE A 304 15.75 -4.51 35.21
CA ILE A 304 14.49 -3.83 35.56
C ILE A 304 14.33 -2.50 34.79
N ASP A 305 15.40 -1.74 34.54
CA ASP A 305 15.37 -0.50 33.75
C ASP A 305 15.17 -0.75 32.26
N VAL A 306 15.73 -1.86 31.76
CA VAL A 306 15.47 -2.36 30.41
C VAL A 306 14.00 -2.79 30.28
N MET A 307 13.46 -3.55 31.25
CA MET A 307 12.04 -3.94 31.22
C MET A 307 11.08 -2.76 31.42
N ASN A 308 11.50 -1.68 32.09
CA ASN A 308 10.71 -0.48 32.31
C ASN A 308 10.85 0.58 31.21
N GLY A 309 11.64 0.33 30.16
CA GLY A 309 11.78 1.25 29.02
C GLY A 309 12.68 2.47 29.27
N ARG A 310 13.38 2.55 30.41
CA ARG A 310 14.26 3.70 30.73
C ARG A 310 15.51 3.79 29.85
N GLU A 311 15.95 2.66 29.31
CA GLU A 311 17.10 2.61 28.41
C GLU A 311 16.83 3.35 27.07
N TRP A 312 15.57 3.41 26.63
CA TRP A 312 15.16 4.08 25.40
C TRP A 312 15.11 5.61 25.53
N SER A 313 15.17 6.16 26.76
CA SER A 313 15.29 7.61 26.96
C SER A 313 16.74 8.05 27.15
N CYS A 314 17.68 7.13 27.39
CA CYS A 314 19.06 7.46 27.77
C CYS A 314 19.74 8.38 26.76
N ALA A 315 19.59 8.09 25.46
CA ALA A 315 20.25 8.85 24.41
C ALA A 315 19.63 10.26 24.29
N SER A 316 18.31 10.35 24.42
CA SER A 316 17.61 11.65 24.48
C SER A 316 18.01 12.47 25.70
N ASP A 317 18.19 11.83 26.85
CA ASP A 317 18.56 12.49 28.11
C ASP A 317 20.04 12.93 28.07
N LEU A 318 20.92 12.10 27.50
CA LEU A 318 22.32 12.45 27.23
C LEU A 318 22.43 13.65 26.28
N LEU A 319 21.63 13.69 25.21
CA LEU A 319 21.61 14.82 24.27
C LEU A 319 21.10 16.13 24.87
N LYS A 320 20.29 16.09 25.93
CA LYS A 320 19.77 17.30 26.60
C LYS A 320 20.77 17.86 27.61
N ASP A 321 21.24 17.02 28.53
CA ASP A 321 21.92 17.47 29.75
C ASP A 321 23.28 16.79 29.99
N GLY A 322 23.66 15.79 29.18
CA GLY A 322 24.75 14.86 29.47
C GLY A 322 25.88 14.77 28.44
N VAL A 323 25.83 15.52 27.34
CA VAL A 323 26.76 15.39 26.19
C VAL A 323 28.23 15.42 26.63
N ASN A 324 28.61 16.31 27.55
CA ASN A 324 30.01 16.47 27.99
C ASN A 324 30.50 15.37 28.97
N ASN A 325 29.59 14.57 29.52
CA ASN A 325 29.87 13.54 30.52
C ASN A 325 29.43 12.16 30.01
N TRP A 326 29.41 11.96 28.69
CA TRP A 326 28.93 10.72 28.10
C TRP A 326 29.90 9.55 28.37
N ILE A 327 29.39 8.53 29.07
CA ILE A 327 30.08 7.28 29.36
C ILE A 327 29.17 6.12 28.88
N PRO A 328 29.51 5.46 27.75
CA PRO A 328 28.85 4.25 27.32
C PRO A 328 29.21 3.06 28.20
N GLY A 329 28.37 2.03 28.16
CA GLY A 329 28.50 0.87 29.03
C GLY A 329 27.42 -0.20 28.85
N GLY A 330 26.32 0.11 28.17
CA GLY A 330 25.22 -0.81 27.91
C GLY A 330 25.64 -1.97 27.01
N ALA A 331 24.91 -3.07 27.12
CA ALA A 331 25.06 -4.22 26.25
C ALA A 331 23.67 -4.64 25.76
N GLY A 332 23.45 -4.60 24.45
CA GLY A 332 22.22 -5.16 23.89
C GLY A 332 22.15 -6.67 24.12
N THR A 333 20.94 -7.25 24.08
CA THR A 333 20.70 -8.70 24.27
C THR A 333 21.50 -9.60 23.33
N ASN A 334 21.93 -9.06 22.18
CA ASN A 334 22.73 -9.77 21.17
C ASN A 334 24.13 -9.15 20.97
N GLY A 335 24.47 -8.16 21.79
CA GLY A 335 25.77 -7.50 21.78
C GLY A 335 26.74 -8.12 22.79
N ALA A 336 27.98 -7.68 22.77
CA ALA A 336 28.98 -8.06 23.76
C ALA A 336 29.81 -6.85 24.18
N VAL A 337 30.22 -6.82 25.44
CA VAL A 337 31.12 -5.79 25.98
C VAL A 337 32.39 -6.46 26.51
N LEU A 338 33.52 -6.06 25.94
CA LEU A 338 34.85 -6.43 26.41
C LEU A 338 35.48 -5.21 27.10
N GLY A 339 36.12 -5.42 28.26
CA GLY A 339 36.72 -4.33 29.02
C GLY A 339 35.70 -3.41 29.70
N SER A 340 36.14 -2.18 29.98
CA SER A 340 35.32 -1.15 30.61
C SER A 340 35.88 0.23 30.26
N GLN A 341 35.00 1.22 30.09
CA GLN A 341 35.38 2.61 29.85
C GLN A 341 35.91 3.32 31.12
N ARG A 342 35.92 2.65 32.28
CA ARG A 342 36.51 3.13 33.54
C ARG A 342 35.98 4.51 33.98
N ASP A 343 34.71 4.77 33.72
CA ASP A 343 34.03 6.03 34.04
C ASP A 343 34.67 7.29 33.40
N VAL A 344 35.36 7.12 32.27
CA VAL A 344 36.00 8.24 31.55
C VAL A 344 35.09 8.74 30.42
N PRO A 345 34.78 10.04 30.36
CA PRO A 345 33.89 10.58 29.34
C PRO A 345 34.52 10.59 27.95
N VAL A 346 33.70 10.36 26.92
CA VAL A 346 34.11 10.50 25.51
C VAL A 346 34.36 11.97 25.18
N ARG A 347 35.47 12.27 24.50
CA ARG A 347 35.83 13.62 24.06
C ARG A 347 35.36 13.94 22.64
N TYR A 348 35.46 12.97 21.75
CA TYR A 348 35.04 13.02 20.34
C TYR A 348 35.06 11.60 19.77
N CYS A 349 34.57 11.42 18.55
CA CYS A 349 34.65 10.13 17.90
C CYS A 349 35.07 10.20 16.43
N TYR A 350 35.62 9.09 15.95
CA TYR A 350 35.82 8.85 14.53
C TYR A 350 34.83 7.78 14.06
N SER A 351 33.91 8.16 13.19
CA SER A 351 32.88 7.27 12.64
C SER A 351 33.25 6.84 11.23
N GLN A 352 33.21 5.54 10.97
CA GLN A 352 33.45 5.00 9.64
C GLN A 352 32.19 5.12 8.78
N ARG A 353 32.30 5.88 7.68
CA ARG A 353 31.26 6.02 6.65
C ARG A 353 31.24 4.79 5.75
N THR A 354 30.04 4.34 5.41
CA THR A 354 29.82 3.29 4.41
C THR A 354 28.65 3.66 3.51
N PRO A 355 28.70 3.39 2.20
CA PRO A 355 27.60 3.73 1.31
C PRO A 355 26.35 2.95 1.68
N GLU A 356 25.23 3.66 1.85
CA GLU A 356 23.95 3.03 2.11
C GLU A 356 23.56 2.08 0.97
N GLN A 357 23.21 0.85 1.34
CA GLN A 357 22.70 -0.15 0.42
C GLN A 357 21.22 -0.38 0.70
N CYS A 358 20.41 -0.25 -0.34
CA CYS A 358 19.01 -0.59 -0.32
C CYS A 358 18.71 -1.67 -1.35
N LYS A 359 17.61 -2.39 -1.11
CA LYS A 359 17.15 -3.50 -1.95
C LYS A 359 15.69 -3.28 -2.32
N ALA A 360 15.35 -3.51 -3.58
CA ALA A 360 13.96 -3.65 -4.00
C ALA A 360 13.63 -5.13 -4.06
N ASN A 361 12.57 -5.50 -3.36
CA ASN A 361 12.13 -6.86 -3.20
C ASN A 361 10.74 -7.03 -3.79
N ILE A 362 10.46 -8.26 -4.22
CA ILE A 362 9.14 -8.68 -4.62
C ILE A 362 8.70 -9.86 -3.76
N VAL A 363 7.43 -9.88 -3.34
CA VAL A 363 6.78 -11.01 -2.65
C VAL A 363 6.04 -11.85 -3.71
N PRO A 364 6.58 -12.99 -4.15
CA PRO A 364 5.98 -13.75 -5.25
C PRO A 364 4.58 -14.28 -4.91
N LEU A 365 4.32 -14.59 -3.64
CA LEU A 365 3.01 -15.06 -3.17
C LEU A 365 1.90 -14.04 -3.47
N PHE A 366 2.14 -12.76 -3.21
CA PHE A 366 1.17 -11.71 -3.49
C PHE A 366 0.94 -11.55 -5.00
N LEU A 367 2.00 -11.65 -5.80
CA LEU A 367 1.88 -11.63 -7.26
C LEU A 367 1.04 -12.82 -7.78
N ILE A 368 1.19 -14.01 -7.19
CA ILE A 368 0.39 -15.19 -7.54
C ILE A 368 -1.10 -14.96 -7.23
N VAL A 369 -1.43 -14.38 -6.08
CA VAL A 369 -2.82 -14.03 -5.73
C VAL A 369 -3.41 -13.05 -6.75
N VAL A 370 -2.64 -12.04 -7.16
CA VAL A 370 -3.01 -11.07 -8.19
C VAL A 370 -3.26 -11.76 -9.54
N ILE A 371 -2.40 -12.70 -9.94
CA ILE A 371 -2.54 -13.50 -11.16
C ILE A 371 -3.84 -14.31 -11.16
N ILE A 372 -4.16 -14.99 -10.05
CA ILE A 372 -5.40 -15.77 -9.90
C ILE A 372 -6.63 -14.85 -10.01
N CYS A 373 -6.61 -13.72 -9.30
CA CYS A 373 -7.71 -12.75 -9.35
C CYS A 373 -7.90 -12.18 -10.77
N ASN A 374 -6.82 -11.90 -11.48
CA ASN A 374 -6.89 -11.42 -12.85
C ASN A 374 -7.45 -12.50 -13.81
N ALA A 375 -7.02 -13.76 -13.68
CA ALA A 375 -7.57 -14.86 -14.47
C ALA A 375 -9.09 -15.03 -14.25
N ILE A 376 -9.55 -14.94 -13.00
CA ILE A 376 -10.98 -14.95 -12.64
C ILE A 376 -11.72 -13.79 -13.30
N LYS A 377 -11.12 -12.59 -13.32
CA LYS A 377 -11.71 -11.41 -13.99
C LYS A 377 -11.85 -11.59 -15.48
N ILE A 378 -10.80 -12.08 -16.16
CA ILE A 378 -10.85 -12.35 -17.60
C ILE A 378 -11.96 -13.35 -17.91
N ALA A 379 -12.04 -14.46 -17.17
CA ALA A 379 -13.11 -15.44 -17.32
C ALA A 379 -14.50 -14.79 -17.11
N SER A 380 -14.62 -13.92 -16.10
CA SER A 380 -15.86 -13.18 -15.81
C SER A 380 -16.23 -12.21 -16.92
N PHE A 381 -15.27 -11.50 -17.53
CA PHE A 381 -15.51 -10.62 -18.68
C PHE A 381 -15.98 -11.40 -19.90
N LEU A 382 -15.31 -12.52 -20.23
CA LEU A 382 -15.69 -13.37 -21.34
C LEU A 382 -17.09 -13.96 -21.14
N TYR A 383 -17.41 -14.42 -19.94
CA TYR A 383 -18.72 -14.97 -19.64
C TYR A 383 -19.81 -13.89 -19.57
N THR A 384 -19.46 -12.67 -19.14
CA THR A 384 -20.34 -11.49 -19.24
C THR A 384 -20.71 -11.23 -20.70
N LEU A 385 -19.73 -11.21 -21.62
CA LEU A 385 -19.99 -11.05 -23.05
C LEU A 385 -20.91 -12.15 -23.60
N GLN A 386 -20.75 -13.39 -23.16
CA GLN A 386 -21.60 -14.50 -23.60
C GLN A 386 -23.06 -14.34 -23.14
N ILE A 387 -23.29 -14.09 -21.84
CA ILE A 387 -24.65 -13.95 -21.30
C ILE A 387 -25.37 -12.75 -21.93
N THR A 388 -24.68 -11.61 -21.98
CA THR A 388 -25.25 -10.35 -22.47
C THR A 388 -25.39 -10.32 -24.00
N LYS A 389 -24.72 -11.22 -24.72
CA LYS A 389 -24.99 -11.50 -26.14
C LYS A 389 -26.30 -12.26 -26.32
N LYS A 390 -26.56 -13.25 -25.46
CA LYS A 390 -27.78 -14.09 -25.51
C LYS A 390 -29.02 -13.31 -25.10
N ASP A 391 -28.92 -12.50 -24.04
CA ASP A 391 -30.00 -11.66 -23.55
C ASP A 391 -29.49 -10.25 -23.24
N GLN A 392 -29.95 -9.25 -23.99
CA GLN A 392 -29.36 -7.92 -23.98
C GLN A 392 -29.79 -7.15 -22.74
N PRO A 393 -28.84 -6.68 -21.90
CA PRO A 393 -29.16 -5.83 -20.77
C PRO A 393 -29.55 -4.42 -21.24
N LEU A 394 -30.48 -3.80 -20.51
CA LEU A 394 -30.82 -2.38 -20.66
C LEU A 394 -29.83 -1.57 -19.82
N CYS A 395 -28.62 -1.36 -20.34
CA CYS A 395 -27.53 -0.70 -19.60
C CYS A 395 -27.74 0.81 -19.44
N THR A 396 -28.47 1.43 -20.37
CA THR A 396 -28.70 2.87 -20.39
C THR A 396 -30.19 3.18 -20.54
N THR A 397 -30.58 4.40 -20.18
CA THR A 397 -31.94 4.90 -20.45
C THR A 397 -32.24 4.89 -21.95
N GLY A 398 -31.23 5.08 -22.81
CA GLY A 398 -31.37 4.98 -24.27
C GLY A 398 -31.75 3.58 -24.72
N ASP A 399 -31.11 2.53 -24.16
CA ASP A 399 -31.46 1.14 -24.43
C ASP A 399 -32.90 0.84 -24.01
N ALA A 400 -33.32 1.39 -22.87
CA ALA A 400 -34.68 1.28 -22.37
C ALA A 400 -35.67 1.88 -23.38
N ILE A 401 -35.54 3.17 -23.70
CA ILE A 401 -36.42 3.89 -24.63
C ILE A 401 -36.53 3.12 -25.94
N GLN A 402 -35.40 2.70 -26.51
CA GLN A 402 -35.40 1.91 -27.73
C GLN A 402 -36.17 0.59 -27.59
N SER A 403 -35.99 -0.13 -26.49
CA SER A 403 -36.69 -1.38 -26.24
C SER A 403 -38.20 -1.18 -26.08
N PHE A 404 -38.63 -0.19 -25.28
CA PHE A 404 -40.05 0.09 -25.01
C PHE A 404 -40.79 0.64 -26.23
N LEU A 405 -40.12 1.42 -27.09
CA LEU A 405 -40.72 1.88 -28.35
C LEU A 405 -40.94 0.73 -29.34
N LYS A 406 -40.06 -0.28 -29.36
CA LYS A 406 -40.19 -1.43 -30.26
C LYS A 406 -41.19 -2.46 -29.73
N HIS A 407 -41.19 -2.70 -28.41
CA HIS A 407 -42.10 -3.61 -27.74
C HIS A 407 -42.69 -2.86 -26.54
N PRO A 408 -43.87 -2.25 -26.71
CA PRO A 408 -44.58 -1.58 -25.62
C PRO A 408 -44.83 -2.54 -24.46
N ASP A 409 -44.74 -2.02 -23.23
CA ASP A 409 -45.01 -2.81 -22.03
C ASP A 409 -46.50 -2.81 -21.70
N PRO A 410 -47.17 -3.98 -21.70
CA PRO A 410 -48.60 -4.06 -21.41
C PRO A 410 -48.94 -3.70 -19.97
N TYR A 411 -48.02 -3.88 -19.01
CA TYR A 411 -48.28 -3.66 -17.58
C TYR A 411 -48.20 -2.19 -17.15
N THR A 412 -47.73 -1.30 -18.03
CA THR A 412 -47.63 0.14 -17.77
C THR A 412 -48.44 0.96 -18.77
N GLN A 413 -49.39 0.35 -19.49
CA GLN A 413 -50.20 1.05 -20.47
C GLN A 413 -51.04 2.15 -19.80
N GLY A 414 -51.11 3.33 -20.44
CA GLY A 414 -51.84 4.48 -19.91
C GLY A 414 -51.15 5.22 -18.76
N ARG A 415 -49.89 4.89 -18.43
CA ARG A 415 -49.12 5.53 -17.33
C ARG A 415 -47.93 6.35 -17.83
N CYS A 416 -48.19 7.36 -18.67
CA CYS A 416 -47.17 8.30 -19.11
C CYS A 416 -46.76 9.25 -17.97
N LEU A 417 -45.46 9.59 -17.86
CA LEU A 417 -44.90 10.60 -16.94
C LEU A 417 -45.03 10.34 -15.43
N ILE A 418 -45.20 9.08 -15.02
CA ILE A 418 -45.25 8.70 -13.60
C ILE A 418 -43.90 8.93 -12.89
N ALA A 419 -43.92 9.44 -11.66
CA ALA A 419 -42.71 9.72 -10.90
C ALA A 419 -42.21 8.47 -10.18
N LYS A 420 -40.88 8.36 -10.01
CA LYS A 420 -40.24 7.28 -9.24
C LYS A 420 -40.84 7.13 -7.83
N TYR A 421 -41.15 8.25 -7.19
CA TYR A 421 -41.72 8.31 -5.84
C TYR A 421 -43.06 7.59 -5.73
N ASP A 422 -43.88 7.66 -6.78
CA ASP A 422 -45.21 7.04 -6.81
C ASP A 422 -45.06 5.51 -6.73
N TYR A 423 -44.17 4.93 -7.54
CA TYR A 423 -43.79 3.51 -7.47
C TYR A 423 -43.07 3.07 -6.19
N GLU A 424 -42.43 3.99 -5.46
CA GLU A 424 -41.75 3.68 -4.20
C GLU A 424 -42.69 3.75 -2.98
N LYS A 425 -43.75 4.56 -3.03
CA LYS A 425 -44.61 4.87 -1.87
C LYS A 425 -46.01 4.25 -1.94
N LEU A 426 -46.57 4.07 -3.13
CA LEU A 426 -47.90 3.47 -3.32
C LEU A 426 -47.75 1.98 -3.67
N GLY A 427 -48.13 1.11 -2.74
CA GLY A 427 -48.19 -0.33 -2.99
C GLY A 427 -49.24 -0.67 -4.06
N SER A 428 -48.92 -1.65 -4.91
CA SER A 428 -49.67 -2.40 -5.95
C SER A 428 -50.82 -1.75 -6.74
N GLU A 429 -51.68 -0.91 -6.17
CA GLU A 429 -52.80 -0.25 -6.84
C GLU A 429 -52.34 0.67 -7.99
N GLU A 430 -51.09 1.14 -7.93
CA GLU A 430 -50.44 1.90 -8.99
C GLU A 430 -49.81 1.08 -10.12
N TRP A 431 -50.15 -0.20 -10.25
CA TRP A 431 -49.79 -0.98 -11.44
C TRP A 431 -50.99 -1.30 -12.35
N THR A 432 -52.17 -0.77 -12.03
CA THR A 432 -53.40 -0.94 -12.83
C THR A 432 -53.43 0.05 -14.01
N THR A 433 -54.01 -0.33 -15.15
CA THR A 433 -54.13 0.54 -16.32
C THR A 433 -54.94 1.80 -15.96
N ARG A 434 -54.40 3.01 -16.20
CA ARG A 434 -55.16 4.27 -16.04
C ARG A 434 -55.91 4.61 -17.34
N ALA A 435 -57.02 5.33 -17.20
CA ALA A 435 -57.77 5.82 -18.35
C ALA A 435 -56.91 6.84 -19.15
N LEU A 436 -56.98 6.78 -20.48
CA LEU A 436 -56.14 7.57 -21.41
C LEU A 436 -56.30 9.10 -21.27
N ASN A 437 -57.36 9.54 -20.60
CA ASN A 437 -57.66 10.95 -20.33
C ASN A 437 -57.03 11.49 -19.03
N VAL A 438 -56.32 10.65 -18.26
CA VAL A 438 -55.64 11.04 -17.02
C VAL A 438 -54.13 10.99 -17.24
N GLY A 439 -53.50 12.17 -17.38
CA GLY A 439 -52.06 12.30 -17.50
C GLY A 439 -51.48 13.08 -16.32
N ASP A 440 -50.36 12.61 -15.77
CA ASP A 440 -49.62 13.35 -14.76
C ASP A 440 -48.93 14.54 -15.45
N LEU A 441 -49.25 15.77 -15.03
CA LEU A 441 -48.68 17.00 -15.59
C LEU A 441 -47.33 17.29 -14.94
N TRP A 442 -46.32 17.57 -15.77
CA TRP A 442 -45.04 18.06 -15.27
C TRP A 442 -45.21 19.47 -14.69
N ALA A 443 -45.25 19.56 -13.36
CA ALA A 443 -45.46 20.82 -12.65
C ALA A 443 -44.24 21.78 -12.64
N GLY A 444 -43.10 21.37 -13.21
CA GLY A 444 -41.86 22.12 -13.14
C GLY A 444 -41.21 22.13 -11.75
N GLY A 445 -39.96 22.62 -11.67
CA GLY A 445 -39.25 22.77 -10.40
C GLY A 445 -37.73 22.76 -10.55
N ARG A 446 -37.03 23.47 -9.65
CA ARG A 446 -35.57 23.37 -9.48
C ARG A 446 -35.24 22.24 -8.52
N TRP A 447 -34.69 21.16 -9.06
CA TRP A 447 -34.26 20.01 -8.27
C TRP A 447 -32.76 20.07 -7.99
N ARG A 448 -32.36 19.78 -6.76
CA ARG A 448 -30.95 19.64 -6.40
C ARG A 448 -30.50 18.22 -6.74
N TRP A 449 -29.32 18.07 -7.33
CA TRP A 449 -28.77 16.78 -7.76
C TRP A 449 -28.71 15.76 -6.60
N GLY A 450 -28.47 16.24 -5.38
CA GLY A 450 -28.45 15.40 -4.17
C GLY A 450 -29.80 14.74 -3.82
N LYS A 451 -30.94 15.22 -4.33
CA LYS A 451 -32.25 14.56 -4.14
C LYS A 451 -32.45 13.33 -5.04
N ALA A 452 -31.55 13.07 -5.99
CA ALA A 452 -31.65 11.89 -6.86
C ALA A 452 -31.30 10.58 -6.12
N VAL A 453 -30.51 10.68 -5.04
CA VAL A 453 -30.06 9.55 -4.22
C VAL A 453 -30.77 9.60 -2.87
N ASN A 454 -31.24 8.45 -2.38
CA ASN A 454 -31.92 8.40 -1.09
C ASN A 454 -30.93 8.71 0.04
N TRP A 455 -31.33 9.52 1.02
CA TRP A 455 -30.44 9.95 2.10
C TRP A 455 -29.87 8.79 2.91
N TRP A 456 -30.64 7.69 3.09
CA TRP A 456 -30.15 6.46 3.71
C TRP A 456 -28.96 5.85 2.99
N GLN A 457 -28.90 5.94 1.65
CA GLN A 457 -27.77 5.42 0.88
C GLN A 457 -26.50 6.24 1.14
N TRP A 458 -26.65 7.56 1.29
CA TRP A 458 -25.56 8.44 1.73
C TRP A 458 -25.10 8.09 3.14
N THR A 459 -26.03 7.93 4.08
CA THR A 459 -25.70 7.57 5.46
C THR A 459 -24.97 6.23 5.54
N VAL A 460 -25.48 5.19 4.88
CA VAL A 460 -24.82 3.87 4.87
C VAL A 460 -23.43 3.95 4.23
N TYR A 461 -23.29 4.64 3.09
CA TYR A 461 -21.99 4.84 2.45
C TYR A 461 -21.00 5.54 3.38
N MET A 462 -21.39 6.66 3.98
CA MET A 462 -20.54 7.43 4.89
C MET A 462 -20.19 6.63 6.14
N LEU A 463 -21.15 5.90 6.72
CA LEU A 463 -20.88 5.01 7.85
C LEU A 463 -19.89 3.91 7.50
N CYS A 464 -20.01 3.28 6.33
CA CYS A 464 -19.04 2.28 5.87
C CYS A 464 -17.65 2.89 5.71
N VAL A 465 -17.52 4.06 5.08
CA VAL A 465 -16.24 4.77 4.92
C VAL A 465 -15.64 5.12 6.28
N CYS A 466 -16.43 5.73 7.17
CA CYS A 466 -15.99 6.06 8.53
C CYS A 466 -15.58 4.81 9.31
N SER A 467 -16.32 3.71 9.21
CA SER A 467 -16.01 2.45 9.89
C SER A 467 -14.69 1.87 9.38
N VAL A 468 -14.43 1.92 8.08
CA VAL A 468 -13.15 1.48 7.49
C VAL A 468 -12.01 2.37 7.95
N ILE A 469 -12.19 3.70 7.97
CA ILE A 469 -11.16 4.64 8.44
C ILE A 469 -10.86 4.43 9.94
N ILE A 470 -11.90 4.29 10.76
CA ILE A 470 -11.78 4.02 12.21
C ILE A 470 -11.10 2.67 12.42
N PHE A 471 -11.54 1.62 11.73
CA PHE A 471 -10.94 0.29 11.84
C PHE A 471 -9.48 0.30 11.39
N ALA A 472 -9.16 0.93 10.26
CA ALA A 472 -7.78 1.11 9.81
C ALA A 472 -6.96 1.91 10.83
N GLY A 473 -7.51 2.99 11.38
CA GLY A 473 -6.84 3.83 12.37
C GLY A 473 -6.60 3.13 13.70
N PHE A 474 -7.50 2.26 14.18
CA PHE A 474 -7.35 1.56 15.46
C PHE A 474 -6.66 0.20 15.35
N TYR A 475 -6.76 -0.50 14.22
CA TYR A 475 -6.33 -1.89 14.09
C TYR A 475 -5.19 -2.13 13.10
N LEU A 476 -4.85 -1.15 12.23
CA LEU A 476 -3.60 -1.22 11.47
C LEU A 476 -2.49 -0.47 12.25
N PRO A 477 -1.32 -1.08 12.49
CA PRO A 477 -0.21 -0.41 13.16
C PRO A 477 0.22 0.80 12.32
N PRO A 478 0.07 2.02 12.87
CA PRO A 478 0.97 2.53 13.92
C PRO A 478 0.32 2.91 15.27
N PHE A 479 -1.00 2.80 15.44
CA PHE A 479 -1.70 3.46 16.57
C PHE A 479 -2.05 2.57 17.77
N ASN A 480 -1.86 1.24 17.70
CA ASN A 480 -2.28 0.32 18.78
C ASN A 480 -1.12 -0.43 19.44
N MET A 481 0.08 0.15 19.41
CA MET A 481 1.20 -0.34 20.24
C MET A 481 1.40 0.62 21.42
N PRO A 482 1.13 0.17 22.66
CA PRO A 482 1.43 0.96 23.86
C PRO A 482 2.94 1.12 24.11
N ASN A 483 3.79 0.42 23.36
CA ASN A 483 5.25 0.53 23.45
C ASN A 483 5.85 0.88 22.08
N PHE A 484 6.61 1.96 22.10
CA PHE A 484 7.42 2.54 21.03
C PHE A 484 7.98 1.51 20.03
N ILE A 485 7.55 1.61 18.77
CA ILE A 485 8.42 1.46 17.60
C ILE A 485 7.95 2.54 16.63
N THR A 486 8.79 3.55 16.40
CA THR A 486 8.61 4.45 15.27
C THR A 486 8.71 3.62 14.00
N VAL A 487 7.57 3.10 13.56
CA VAL A 487 7.41 2.60 12.20
C VAL A 487 7.81 3.77 11.30
N SER A 488 8.93 3.62 10.58
CA SER A 488 9.41 4.63 9.66
C SER A 488 8.24 5.09 8.79
N GLN A 489 8.12 6.40 8.57
CA GLN A 489 7.05 6.99 7.73
C GLN A 489 6.94 6.32 6.35
N SER A 490 8.02 5.65 5.89
CA SER A 490 8.04 4.84 4.67
C SER A 490 7.11 3.62 4.67
N ALA A 491 6.77 3.01 5.81
CA ALA A 491 5.84 1.88 5.86
C ALA A 491 4.38 2.33 5.71
N ILE A 492 4.06 3.56 6.13
CA ILE A 492 2.72 4.15 5.94
C ILE A 492 2.58 4.67 4.51
N ALA A 493 3.65 5.24 3.93
CA ALA A 493 3.68 5.63 2.52
C ALA A 493 3.57 4.44 1.54
N THR A 494 3.98 3.23 1.96
CA THR A 494 3.86 2.00 1.15
C THR A 494 2.49 1.32 1.27
N LEU A 495 1.61 1.77 2.17
CA LEU A 495 0.23 1.25 2.27
C LEU A 495 -0.72 1.75 1.17
N GLY A 496 -0.23 2.52 0.19
CA GLY A 496 -1.01 2.87 -1.01
C GLY A 496 -2.28 3.69 -0.73
N LEU A 497 -2.34 4.38 0.41
CA LEU A 497 -3.37 5.38 0.70
C LEU A 497 -2.88 6.75 0.22
N GLY A 498 -3.01 6.97 -1.10
CA GLY A 498 -2.80 8.28 -1.74
C GLY A 498 -1.53 8.37 -2.56
#